data_AF-A0A1G6ZFZ6-F1
#
_entry.id   AF-A0A1G6ZFZ6-F1
#
_cell.length_a   1.000
_cell.length_b   1.000
_cell.length_c   1.000
_cell.angle_alpha   90.00
_cell.angle_beta   90.00
_cell.angle_gamma   90.00
#
_symmetry.space_group_name_H-M   'P 1'
#
loop_
_entity.id
_entity.type
_entity.pdbx_description
1 polymer ?
#
loop_
_entity_poly.entity_id
_entity_poly.type
_entity_poly.pdbx_seq_one_letter_code
_entity_poly.pdbx_strand_id
1 'polypeptide(L)'
;MEKSKNLYGQINFDELINAVRSGKVKTSIVTKKDGTKFRAINVNVWINEVPKFGQDASITTQNKKEYKEEKNYYIGNLKFIESKVKEASPDDFEEDNYFEML
;
A
#
# COMPACT_ATOMS: atom_id res chain seq x y z
N MET A 1 -12.96 -19.30 -3.39
CA MET A 1 -11.96 -18.63 -2.53
C MET A 1 -11.85 -17.19 -2.99
N GLU A 2 -12.08 -16.22 -2.11
CA GLU A 2 -11.90 -14.81 -2.45
C GLU A 2 -10.43 -14.56 -2.83
N LYS A 3 -10.17 -14.02 -4.03
CA LYS A 3 -8.81 -13.67 -4.44
C LYS A 3 -8.25 -12.66 -3.44
N SER A 4 -7.04 -12.89 -2.92
CA SER A 4 -6.33 -11.91 -2.10
C SER A 4 -6.18 -10.62 -2.90
N LYS A 5 -6.82 -9.53 -2.42
CA LYS A 5 -6.72 -8.23 -3.06
C LYS A 5 -5.47 -7.52 -2.57
N ASN A 6 -4.57 -7.19 -3.49
CA ASN A 6 -3.40 -6.39 -3.18
C ASN A 6 -3.78 -4.91 -3.12
N LEU A 7 -3.12 -4.16 -2.24
CA LEU A 7 -3.28 -2.71 -2.09
C LEU A 7 -2.02 -2.01 -2.61
N TYR A 8 -2.18 -0.84 -3.22
CA TYR A 8 -1.08 0.04 -3.63
C TYR A 8 -1.37 1.48 -3.21
N GLY A 9 -0.32 2.26 -2.99
CA GLY A 9 -0.41 3.67 -2.68
C GLY A 9 0.93 4.22 -2.24
N GLN A 10 0.90 5.38 -1.59
CA GLN A 10 2.10 6.11 -1.20
C GLN A 10 2.05 6.43 0.29
N ILE A 11 3.22 6.39 0.92
CA ILE A 11 3.41 6.92 2.26
C ILE A 11 3.84 8.38 2.13
N ASN A 12 3.12 9.28 2.79
CA ASN A 12 3.56 10.66 2.97
C ASN A 12 4.78 10.67 3.89
N PHE A 13 5.95 10.82 3.28
CA PHE A 13 7.22 10.72 4.00
C PHE A 13 7.43 11.87 4.99
N ASP A 14 6.97 13.08 4.67
CA ASP A 14 7.11 14.24 5.56
C ASP A 14 6.28 14.08 6.83
N GLU A 15 5.02 13.65 6.69
CA GLU A 15 4.16 13.32 7.84
C GLU A 15 4.75 12.18 8.66
N LEU A 16 5.35 11.18 8.01
CA LEU A 16 6.03 10.11 8.72
C LEU A 16 7.21 10.64 9.54
N ILE A 17 8.06 11.48 8.96
CA ILE A 17 9.21 12.06 9.67
C ILE A 17 8.73 12.97 10.82
N ASN A 18 7.68 13.74 10.62
CA ASN A 18 7.06 14.56 11.67
C ASN A 18 6.53 13.69 12.82
N ALA A 19 5.84 12.59 12.49
CA ALA A 19 5.34 11.63 13.46
C ALA A 19 6.48 10.97 14.25
N VAL A 20 7.58 10.59 13.60
CA VAL A 20 8.76 10.03 14.29
C VAL A 20 9.42 11.08 15.20
N ARG A 21 9.60 12.32 14.71
CA ARG A 21 10.18 13.43 15.48
C ARG A 21 9.35 13.83 16.70
N SER A 22 8.04 13.57 16.68
CA SER A 22 7.16 13.81 17.85
C SER A 22 7.55 12.97 19.07
N GLY A 23 8.28 11.87 18.88
CA GLY A 23 8.60 10.92 19.94
C GLY A 23 7.42 10.05 20.40
N LYS A 24 6.22 10.25 19.86
CA LYS A 24 5.01 9.50 20.23
C LYS A 24 4.86 8.18 19.49
N VAL A 25 5.42 8.07 18.30
CA VAL A 25 5.33 6.87 17.45
C VAL A 25 6.27 5.77 17.95
N LYS A 26 5.77 4.54 17.90
CA LYS A 26 6.55 3.33 18.21
C LYS A 26 7.51 3.02 17.06
N THR A 27 8.80 3.21 17.32
CA THR A 27 9.90 2.84 16.43
C THR A 27 10.66 1.64 16.99
N SER A 28 11.23 0.79 16.14
CA SER A 28 12.05 -0.36 16.55
C SER A 28 13.36 -0.41 15.76
N ILE A 29 14.39 -1.03 16.34
CA ILE A 29 15.57 -1.46 15.60
C ILE A 29 15.39 -2.95 15.31
N VAL A 30 15.27 -3.30 14.05
CA VAL A 30 15.16 -4.69 13.60
C VAL A 30 16.55 -5.19 13.26
N THR A 31 16.93 -6.33 13.83
CA THR A 31 18.19 -7.02 13.51
C THR A 31 17.86 -8.19 12.60
N LYS A 32 18.43 -8.20 11.40
CA LYS A 32 18.29 -9.30 10.44
C LYS A 32 19.15 -10.50 10.86
N LYS A 33 18.89 -11.66 10.24
CA LYS A 33 19.64 -12.90 10.49
C LYS A 33 21.14 -12.77 10.19
N ASP A 34 21.51 -11.90 9.25
CA ASP A 34 22.90 -11.60 8.88
C ASP A 34 23.59 -10.58 9.83
N GLY A 35 22.91 -10.15 10.90
CA GLY A 35 23.43 -9.17 11.86
C GLY A 35 23.24 -7.71 11.46
N THR A 36 22.77 -7.42 10.23
CA THR A 36 22.49 -6.04 9.81
C THR A 36 21.28 -5.46 10.56
N LYS A 37 21.31 -4.15 10.81
CA LYS A 37 20.27 -3.45 11.58
C LYS A 37 19.62 -2.36 10.76
N PHE A 38 18.30 -2.21 10.89
CA PHE A 38 17.57 -1.08 10.32
C PHE A 38 16.52 -0.56 11.31
N ARG A 39 16.17 0.73 11.16
CA ARG A 39 15.09 1.35 11.93
C ARG A 39 13.78 1.08 11.21
N ALA A 40 12.78 0.65 11.96
CA ALA A 40 11.46 0.33 11.46
C ALA A 40 10.39 1.06 12.28
N ILE A 41 9.22 1.18 11.68
CA ILE A 41 7.99 1.67 12.29
C ILE A 41 6.91 0.62 12.08
N ASN A 42 5.96 0.56 12.99
CA ASN A 42 4.74 -0.19 12.76
C ASN A 42 3.70 0.73 12.12
N VAL A 43 2.96 0.19 11.14
CA VAL A 43 1.84 0.85 10.50
C VAL A 43 0.57 0.03 10.70
N ASN A 44 -0.56 0.73 10.82
CA ASN A 44 -1.88 0.13 10.75
C ASN A 44 -2.49 0.47 9.40
N VAL A 45 -3.11 -0.51 8.76
CA VAL A 45 -3.88 -0.32 7.53
C VAL A 45 -5.35 -0.54 7.86
N TRP A 46 -6.16 0.48 7.60
CA TRP A 46 -7.62 0.40 7.78
C TRP A 46 -8.29 0.34 6.41
N ILE A 47 -8.99 -0.76 6.13
CA ILE A 47 -9.77 -0.94 4.90
C ILE A 47 -11.16 -0.37 5.14
N ASN A 48 -11.60 0.53 4.26
CA ASN A 48 -12.94 1.09 4.31
C ASN A 48 -13.94 0.07 3.74
N GLU A 49 -15.10 -0.08 4.38
CA GLU A 49 -16.21 -0.88 3.83
C GLU A 49 -16.72 -0.31 2.51
N VAL A 50 -16.76 1.03 2.42
CA VAL A 50 -17.11 1.79 1.22
C VAL A 50 -15.97 2.76 0.92
N PRO A 51 -15.47 2.85 -0.33
CA PRO A 51 -14.40 3.77 -0.67
C PRO A 51 -14.74 5.21 -0.28
N LYS A 52 -13.83 5.86 0.46
CA LYS A 52 -13.99 7.26 0.88
C LYS A 52 -13.01 8.13 0.13
N PHE A 53 -13.50 9.21 -0.49
CA PHE A 53 -12.69 10.11 -1.30
C PHE A 53 -11.88 9.38 -2.40
N GLY A 54 -12.45 8.31 -2.95
CA GLY A 54 -11.82 7.47 -3.97
C GLY A 54 -10.68 6.59 -3.44
N GLN A 55 -10.62 6.32 -2.13
CA GLN A 55 -9.58 5.51 -1.48
C GLN A 55 -10.20 4.31 -0.75
N ASP A 56 -9.58 3.15 -0.91
CA ASP A 56 -10.07 1.89 -0.36
C ASP A 56 -9.54 1.64 1.05
N ALA A 57 -8.37 2.19 1.38
CA ALA A 57 -7.78 2.06 2.70
C ALA A 57 -6.93 3.28 3.09
N SER A 58 -6.63 3.39 4.38
CA SER A 58 -5.76 4.41 4.95
C SER A 58 -4.63 3.80 5.76
N ILE A 59 -3.51 4.51 5.84
CA ILE A 59 -2.31 4.11 6.59
C ILE A 59 -2.11 5.07 7.75
N THR A 60 -1.92 4.52 8.95
CA THR A 60 -1.56 5.29 10.14
C THR A 60 -0.35 4.68 10.84
N THR A 61 0.39 5.47 11.60
CA THR A 61 1.46 4.95 12.48
C THR A 61 0.88 4.29 13.72
N GLN A 62 1.69 3.52 14.46
CA GLN A 62 1.32 3.06 15.78
C GLN A 62 1.96 3.92 16.88
N ASN A 63 1.17 4.50 17.77
CA ASN A 63 1.68 5.22 18.94
C ASN A 63 2.29 4.27 19.99
N LYS A 64 3.18 4.80 20.85
CA LYS A 64 3.69 4.10 22.04
C LYS A 64 2.57 3.90 23.07
N LYS A 65 2.78 3.00 24.03
CA LYS A 65 1.75 2.56 24.98
C LYS A 65 1.22 3.71 25.84
N GLU A 66 2.10 4.62 26.23
CA GLU A 66 1.81 5.82 27.00
C GLU A 66 0.95 6.85 26.22
N TYR A 67 0.90 6.75 24.89
CA TYR A 67 0.10 7.61 24.00
C TYR A 67 -1.04 6.85 23.29
N LYS A 68 -1.49 5.71 23.85
CA LYS A 68 -2.48 4.85 23.18
C LYS A 68 -3.85 5.50 22.97
N GLU A 69 -4.22 6.43 23.85
CA GLU A 69 -5.49 7.16 23.79
C GLU A 69 -5.43 8.35 22.82
N GLU A 70 -4.23 8.71 22.35
CA GLU A 70 -4.05 9.76 21.35
C GLU A 70 -4.28 9.20 19.95
N LYS A 71 -4.75 10.07 19.05
CA LYS A 71 -4.94 9.73 17.65
C LYS A 71 -3.59 9.36 17.01
N ASN A 72 -3.58 8.26 16.26
CA ASN A 72 -2.42 7.89 15.45
C ASN A 72 -2.19 8.90 14.31
N TYR A 73 -0.94 9.06 13.91
CA TYR A 73 -0.60 9.90 12.76
C TYR A 73 -1.04 9.23 11.47
N TYR A 74 -1.80 9.98 10.67
CA TYR A 74 -2.19 9.58 9.33
C TYR A 74 -1.04 9.85 8.36
N ILE A 75 -0.66 8.85 7.56
CA ILE A 75 0.51 8.91 6.68
C ILE A 75 0.23 8.46 5.24
N GLY A 76 -1.03 8.29 4.84
CA GLY A 76 -1.36 8.04 3.44
C GLY A 76 -2.62 7.21 3.21
N ASN A 77 -2.92 7.00 1.94
CA ASN A 77 -4.04 6.19 1.46
C ASN A 77 -3.55 5.06 0.57
N LEU A 78 -4.37 4.03 0.45
CA LEU A 78 -4.18 2.90 -0.44
C LEU A 78 -5.44 2.66 -1.28
N LYS A 79 -5.25 2.09 -2.46
CA LYS A 79 -6.29 1.57 -3.34
C LYS A 79 -6.07 0.11 -3.64
N PHE A 80 -7.12 -0.62 -3.98
CA PHE A 80 -6.97 -1.97 -4.52
C PHE A 80 -6.29 -1.93 -5.87
N ILE A 81 -5.35 -2.85 -6.09
CA ILE A 81 -4.76 -3.08 -7.41
C ILE A 81 -5.85 -3.72 -8.27
N GLU A 82 -6.36 -2.96 -9.23
CA GLU A 82 -7.21 -3.52 -10.27
C GLU A 82 -6.33 -4.33 -11.23
N SER A 83 -6.71 -5.58 -11.44
CA SER A 83 -6.03 -6.43 -12.41
C SER A 83 -6.26 -5.81 -13.79
N LYS A 84 -5.20 -5.38 -14.48
CA LYS A 84 -5.25 -4.88 -15.87
C LYS A 84 -5.50 -6.02 -16.86
N VAL A 85 -6.52 -6.84 -16.63
CA VAL A 85 -6.94 -7.86 -17.59
C VAL A 85 -7.86 -7.14 -18.58
N LYS A 86 -7.31 -6.76 -19.73
CA LYS A 86 -8.11 -6.38 -20.89
C LYS A 86 -8.69 -7.69 -21.43
N GLU A 87 -10.02 -7.78 -21.51
CA GLU A 87 -10.66 -8.86 -22.27
C GLU A 87 -10.28 -8.68 -23.74
N ALA A 88 -9.79 -9.73 -24.38
CA ALA A 88 -9.38 -9.67 -25.78
C ALA A 88 -10.62 -9.47 -26.67
N SER A 89 -10.56 -8.55 -27.63
CA SER A 89 -11.57 -8.48 -28.69
C SER A 89 -11.20 -9.44 -29.84
N PRO A 90 -12.16 -9.82 -30.70
CA PRO A 90 -11.85 -10.56 -31.93
C PRO A 90 -10.77 -9.87 -32.78
N ASP A 91 -10.76 -8.53 -32.80
CA ASP A 91 -9.75 -7.72 -33.49
C ASP A 91 -8.32 -7.92 -32.95
N ASP A 92 -8.16 -8.33 -31.68
CA ASP A 92 -6.84 -8.64 -31.10
C ASP A 92 -6.25 -9.97 -31.67
N PHE A 93 -6.99 -10.69 -32.53
CA PHE A 93 -6.56 -11.94 -33.21
C PHE A 93 -6.47 -11.82 -34.73
N GLU A 94 -6.64 -10.63 -35.31
CA GLU A 94 -6.46 -10.39 -36.74
C GLU A 94 -5.00 -9.99 -37.06
N GLU A 95 -4.05 -10.92 -36.92
CA GLU A 95 -2.70 -10.76 -37.51
C GLU A 95 -2.51 -11.69 -38.73
N ASP A 96 -2.30 -11.05 -39.89
CA ASP A 96 -1.53 -11.46 -41.08
C ASP A 96 -1.98 -12.65 -41.95
N ASN A 97 -3.23 -12.63 -42.45
CA ASN A 97 -3.59 -13.35 -43.69
C ASN A 97 -3.16 -12.61 -44.97
N TYR A 98 -1.97 -11.98 -45.00
CA TYR A 98 -1.48 -11.19 -46.15
C TYR A 98 -0.23 -11.77 -46.84
N PHE A 99 0.06 -13.07 -46.68
CA PHE A 99 1.24 -13.71 -47.30
C PHE A 99 1.05 -15.15 -47.83
N GLU A 100 -0.10 -15.49 -48.44
CA GLU A 100 -0.21 -16.69 -49.31
C GLU A 100 -0.84 -16.39 -50.69
N MET A 101 -0.36 -15.33 -51.35
CA MET A 101 -0.57 -15.15 -52.80
C MET A 101 0.74 -14.71 -53.48
N LEU A 102 1.72 -15.60 -53.53
CA LEU A 102 2.76 -15.61 -54.57
C LEU A 102 3.11 -17.06 -54.95
#